data_AF-A0A943FVU8-F1
#
_entry.id   AF-A0A943FVU8-F1
#
_cell.length_a   1.000
_cell.length_b   1.000
_cell.length_c   1.000
_cell.angle_alpha   90.00
_cell.angle_beta   90.00
_cell.angle_gamma   90.00
#
_symmetry.space_group_name_H-M   'P 1'
#
loop_
_entity.id
_entity.type
_entity.pdbx_description
1 polymer ?
#
loop_
_entity_poly.entity_id
_entity_poly.type
_entity_poly.pdbx_seq_one_letter_code
_entity_poly.pdbx_strand_id
1 'polypeptide(L)'
;MKLYKYSGTIEEFAVERGRISYIKLFDVTDFDKAPTRLEVFGALSEYIKAIESTDAEERYIKSDWYFDSNLYLRRIEVPGVGDWPAKIITQSPDDIDQLEIFGEQNYIKTSKPESMSREEFCRLVAWERENMN
;
A
#
# COMPACT_ATOMS: atom_id res chain seq x y z
N MET A 1 4.66 -9.27 -14.41
CA MET A 1 3.71 -10.10 -13.58
C MET A 1 2.33 -9.41 -13.51
N LYS A 2 1.19 -10.14 -13.54
CA LYS A 2 -0.14 -9.50 -13.43
C LYS A 2 -0.49 -9.21 -11.97
N LEU A 3 -0.85 -7.96 -11.67
CA LEU A 3 -1.39 -7.53 -10.38
C LEU A 3 -2.91 -7.35 -10.46
N TYR A 4 -3.56 -7.60 -9.33
CA TYR A 4 -4.97 -7.36 -9.07
C TYR A 4 -5.11 -6.24 -8.06
N LYS A 5 -6.20 -5.47 -8.13
CA LYS A 5 -6.42 -4.28 -7.32
C LYS A 5 -7.63 -4.43 -6.41
N TYR A 6 -7.49 -4.01 -5.16
CA TYR A 6 -8.58 -3.81 -4.22
C TYR A 6 -8.50 -2.41 -3.60
N SER A 7 -9.50 -1.55 -3.82
CA SER A 7 -9.62 -0.28 -3.11
C SER A 7 -10.32 -0.45 -1.75
N GLY A 8 -9.75 0.05 -0.66
CA GLY A 8 -10.35 -0.09 0.68
C GLY A 8 -9.40 0.31 1.82
N THR A 9 -9.79 -0.05 3.03
CA THR A 9 -8.99 0.13 4.26
C THR A 9 -8.77 -1.23 4.94
N ILE A 10 -7.81 -1.29 5.86
CA ILE A 10 -7.60 -2.47 6.70
C ILE A 10 -8.75 -2.54 7.72
N GLU A 11 -9.50 -3.64 7.68
CA GLU A 11 -10.54 -3.98 8.65
C GLU A 11 -9.96 -4.77 9.82
N GLU A 12 -9.07 -5.72 9.53
CA GLU A 12 -8.50 -6.66 10.48
C GLU A 12 -7.08 -7.02 10.04
N PHE A 13 -6.20 -7.33 10.98
CA PHE A 13 -4.89 -7.91 10.72
C PHE A 13 -4.50 -8.87 11.83
N ALA A 14 -3.62 -9.82 11.52
CA ALA A 14 -2.99 -10.66 12.53
C ALA A 14 -1.49 -10.40 12.63
N VAL A 15 -0.97 -10.52 13.85
CA VAL A 15 0.46 -10.39 14.14
C VAL A 15 1.00 -11.73 14.58
N GLU A 16 1.96 -12.26 13.84
CA GLU A 16 2.67 -13.49 14.15
C GLU A 16 4.16 -13.20 14.29
N ARG A 17 4.77 -13.67 15.39
CA ARG A 17 6.20 -13.44 15.69
C ARG A 17 6.61 -11.96 15.59
N GLY A 18 5.70 -11.05 15.92
CA GLY A 18 5.92 -9.61 15.90
C GLY A 18 5.78 -8.95 14.52
N ARG A 19 5.31 -9.66 13.49
CA ARG A 19 5.10 -9.15 12.12
C ARG A 19 3.65 -9.33 11.71
N ILE A 20 3.13 -8.44 10.86
CA ILE A 20 1.80 -8.66 10.28
C ILE A 20 1.90 -9.83 9.30
N SER A 21 1.15 -10.90 9.55
CA SER A 21 1.11 -12.05 8.64
C SER A 21 0.05 -11.86 7.55
N TYR A 22 -1.11 -11.29 7.91
CA TYR A 22 -2.16 -10.97 6.96
C TYR A 22 -2.91 -9.70 7.32
N ILE A 23 -3.55 -9.14 6.31
CA ILE A 23 -4.57 -8.10 6.44
C ILE A 23 -5.87 -8.54 5.77
N LYS A 24 -6.99 -8.07 6.29
CA LYS A 24 -8.31 -8.15 5.67
C LYS A 24 -8.72 -6.75 5.27
N LEU A 25 -8.98 -6.56 3.99
CA LEU A 25 -9.42 -5.30 3.41
C LEU A 25 -10.93 -5.27 3.29
N PHE A 26 -11.50 -4.11 3.60
CA PHE A 26 -12.93 -3.83 3.45
C PHE A 26 -13.14 -2.45 2.81
N ASP A 27 -14.22 -2.32 2.03
CA ASP A 27 -14.60 -1.05 1.43
C ASP A 27 -15.94 -0.58 2.04
N VAL A 28 -15.87 0.32 3.01
CA VAL A 28 -17.07 0.85 3.70
C VAL A 28 -18.00 1.63 2.77
N THR A 29 -17.53 2.01 1.58
CA THR A 29 -18.33 2.74 0.59
C THR A 29 -19.05 1.82 -0.40
N ASP A 30 -18.73 0.52 -0.40
CA ASP A 30 -19.28 -0.47 -1.32
C ASP A 30 -19.44 -1.83 -0.60
N PHE A 31 -20.64 -2.05 -0.04
CA PHE A 31 -20.97 -3.26 0.72
C PHE A 31 -21.21 -4.49 -0.17
N ASP A 32 -21.44 -4.31 -1.48
CA ASP A 32 -21.58 -5.42 -2.43
C ASP A 32 -20.21 -6.02 -2.79
N LYS A 33 -19.14 -5.25 -2.56
CA LYS A 33 -17.76 -5.70 -2.71
C LYS A 33 -17.35 -6.60 -1.53
N ALA A 34 -17.04 -7.86 -1.85
CA ALA A 34 -16.60 -8.81 -0.84
C ALA A 34 -15.26 -8.39 -0.19
N PRO A 35 -15.12 -8.46 1.16
CA PRO A 35 -13.83 -8.27 1.83
C PRO A 35 -12.77 -9.23 1.29
N THR A 36 -11.51 -8.80 1.25
CA THR A 36 -10.39 -9.60 0.73
C THR A 36 -9.30 -9.76 1.77
N ARG A 37 -8.87 -11.00 2.02
CA ARG A 37 -7.70 -11.30 2.87
C ARG A 37 -6.45 -11.44 2.00
N LEU A 38 -5.41 -10.69 2.34
CA LEU A 38 -4.11 -10.71 1.67
C LEU A 38 -3.03 -11.15 2.66
N GLU A 39 -2.12 -11.99 2.20
CA GLU A 39 -0.90 -12.29 2.96
C GLU A 39 0.11 -11.15 2.76
N VAL A 40 0.81 -10.81 3.84
CA VAL A 40 1.78 -9.70 3.86
C VAL A 40 3.13 -10.22 4.34
N PHE A 41 4.19 -9.83 3.65
CA PHE A 41 5.55 -10.26 3.94
C PHE A 41 6.53 -9.10 3.82
N GLY A 42 7.76 -9.36 4.29
CA GLY A 42 8.90 -8.48 4.10
C GLY A 42 8.66 -7.06 4.62
N ALA A 43 9.16 -6.10 3.87
CA ALA A 43 9.14 -4.69 4.24
C ALA A 43 7.72 -4.12 4.36
N LEU A 44 6.76 -4.61 3.56
CA LEU A 44 5.38 -4.18 3.62
C LEU A 44 4.70 -4.57 4.93
N SER A 45 5.05 -5.73 5.50
CA SER A 45 4.53 -6.14 6.82
C SER A 45 4.99 -5.17 7.91
N GLU A 46 6.27 -4.81 7.91
CA GLU A 46 6.83 -3.87 8.90
C GLU A 46 6.24 -2.47 8.72
N TYR A 47 6.06 -2.02 7.47
CA TYR A 47 5.45 -0.74 7.16
C TYR A 47 4.01 -0.64 7.67
N ILE A 48 3.17 -1.63 7.37
CA ILE A 48 1.77 -1.64 7.83
C ILE A 48 1.73 -1.69 9.35
N LYS A 49 2.56 -2.53 9.98
CA LYS A 49 2.63 -2.59 11.45
C LYS A 49 2.98 -1.22 12.05
N ALA A 50 3.93 -0.52 11.44
CA ALA A 50 4.34 0.81 11.87
C ALA A 50 3.17 1.80 11.76
N ILE A 51 2.42 1.79 10.66
CA ILE A 51 1.21 2.61 10.50
C ILE A 51 0.15 2.26 11.54
N GLU A 52 -0.21 0.98 11.67
CA GLU A 52 -1.26 0.50 12.57
C GLU A 52 -0.94 0.76 14.05
N SER A 53 0.35 0.89 14.38
CA SER A 53 0.84 1.25 15.71
C SER A 53 0.86 2.77 15.97
N THR A 54 0.41 3.58 15.02
CA THR A 54 0.33 5.04 15.13
C THR A 54 -1.09 5.55 14.97
N ASP A 55 -1.34 6.76 15.47
CA ASP A 55 -2.56 7.52 15.19
C ASP A 55 -2.36 8.41 13.94
N ALA A 56 -1.84 7.82 12.86
CA ALA A 56 -1.69 8.52 11.59
C ALA A 56 -2.98 8.44 10.77
N GLU A 57 -3.41 9.58 10.22
CA GLU A 57 -4.57 9.64 9.31
C GLU A 57 -4.44 8.70 8.12
N GLU A 58 -3.21 8.46 7.65
CA GLU A 58 -2.89 7.51 6.57
C GLU A 58 -3.56 6.14 6.76
N ARG A 59 -3.65 5.66 8.00
CA ARG A 59 -4.33 4.40 8.34
C ARG A 59 -5.80 4.37 7.90
N TYR A 60 -6.47 5.52 7.95
CA TYR A 60 -7.89 5.66 7.66
C TYR A 60 -8.16 6.09 6.21
N ILE A 61 -7.11 6.34 5.42
CA ILE A 61 -7.26 6.69 4.00
C ILE A 61 -7.58 5.44 3.19
N LYS A 62 -8.71 5.49 2.48
CA LYS A 62 -9.05 4.48 1.46
C LYS A 62 -7.95 4.45 0.40
N SER A 63 -7.21 3.35 0.37
CA SER A 63 -6.04 3.18 -0.50
C SER A 63 -6.31 2.09 -1.54
N ASP A 64 -5.52 2.10 -2.61
CA ASP A 64 -5.50 1.05 -3.63
C ASP A 64 -4.42 0.02 -3.29
N TRP A 65 -4.84 -1.22 -3.08
CA TRP A 65 -3.97 -2.32 -2.66
C TRP A 65 -3.79 -3.29 -3.83
N TYR A 66 -2.54 -3.53 -4.21
CA TYR A 66 -2.19 -4.38 -5.35
C TYR A 66 -1.54 -5.68 -4.89
N PHE A 67 -2.04 -6.80 -5.41
CA PHE A 67 -1.61 -8.14 -5.03
C PHE A 67 -1.49 -9.06 -6.24
N ASP A 68 -0.68 -10.12 -6.11
CA ASP A 68 -0.52 -11.11 -7.18
C ASP A 68 -1.57 -12.24 -7.12
N SER A 69 -1.49 -13.21 -8.03
CA SER A 69 -2.43 -14.33 -8.09
C SER A 69 -2.43 -15.24 -6.86
N ASN A 70 -1.42 -15.14 -5.99
CA ASN A 70 -1.32 -15.90 -4.74
C ASN A 70 -1.86 -15.10 -3.54
N LEU A 71 -2.51 -13.95 -3.77
CA LEU A 71 -3.01 -13.04 -2.73
C LEU A 71 -1.90 -12.40 -1.88
N TYR A 72 -0.68 -12.30 -2.43
CA TYR A 72 0.41 -11.62 -1.74
C TYR A 72 0.37 -10.15 -2.04
N LEU A 73 0.36 -9.32 -0.99
CA LEU A 73 0.44 -7.87 -1.16
C LEU A 73 1.78 -7.50 -1.80
N ARG A 74 1.71 -6.68 -2.86
CA ARG A 74 2.88 -6.22 -3.62
C ARG A 74 3.07 -4.72 -3.55
N ARG A 75 1.99 -3.95 -3.48
CA ARG A 75 2.04 -2.48 -3.46
C ARG A 75 0.80 -1.87 -2.81
N ILE A 76 1.00 -0.72 -2.19
CA ILE A 76 -0.04 0.16 -1.67
C ILE A 76 0.08 1.51 -2.39
N GLU A 77 -1.03 2.02 -2.91
CA GLU A 77 -1.12 3.35 -3.51
C GLU A 77 -2.11 4.18 -2.68
N VAL A 78 -1.58 5.19 -1.98
CA VAL A 78 -2.39 6.13 -1.21
C VAL A 78 -2.81 7.27 -2.14
N PRO A 79 -4.11 7.45 -2.41
CA PRO A 79 -4.58 8.47 -3.35
C PRO A 79 -4.27 9.89 -2.84
N GLY A 80 -3.97 10.79 -3.78
CA GLY A 80 -3.78 12.22 -3.52
C GLY A 80 -4.94 13.07 -4.04
N VAL A 81 -4.62 14.28 -4.51
CA VAL A 81 -5.58 15.19 -5.15
C VAL A 81 -5.65 14.93 -6.66
N GLY A 82 -6.86 14.72 -7.19
CA GLY A 82 -7.07 14.43 -8.61
C GLY A 82 -6.65 13.01 -8.96
N ASP A 83 -6.01 12.82 -10.11
CA ASP A 83 -5.65 11.49 -10.63
C ASP A 83 -4.28 10.98 -10.16
N TRP A 84 -3.57 11.75 -9.32
CA TRP A 84 -2.20 11.42 -8.92
C TRP A 84 -2.14 10.89 -7.49
N PRO A 85 -1.45 9.76 -7.24
CA PRO A 85 -1.27 9.24 -5.89
C PRO A 85 -0.42 10.21 -5.06
N ALA A 86 -0.72 10.27 -3.75
CA ALA A 86 0.11 10.99 -2.79
C ALA A 86 1.38 10.21 -2.45
N LYS A 87 1.23 8.88 -2.33
CA LYS A 87 2.30 7.98 -1.94
C LYS A 87 2.13 6.62 -2.59
N ILE A 88 3.23 6.02 -3.00
CA ILE A 88 3.28 4.62 -3.42
C ILE A 88 4.32 3.91 -2.56
N ILE A 89 3.90 2.79 -1.97
CA ILE A 89 4.73 1.95 -1.13
C ILE A 89 4.80 0.57 -1.77
N THR A 90 6.00 0.13 -2.08
CA THR A 90 6.27 -1.19 -2.66
C THR A 90 7.50 -1.79 -1.99
N GLN A 91 7.68 -3.09 -2.14
CA GLN A 91 8.95 -3.74 -1.83
C GLN A 91 9.77 -3.94 -3.11
N SER A 92 11.08 -4.05 -3.00
CA SER A 92 11.96 -4.40 -4.12
C SER A 92 11.61 -5.80 -4.63
N PRO A 93 11.52 -6.04 -5.95
CA PRO A 93 11.27 -7.39 -6.49
C PRO A 93 12.39 -8.37 -6.16
N ASP A 94 13.62 -7.88 -6.09
CA ASP A 94 14.83 -8.68 -5.86
C ASP A 94 15.07 -8.93 -4.36
N ASP A 95 14.60 -8.02 -3.50
CA ASP A 95 14.70 -8.12 -2.05
C ASP A 95 13.39 -7.65 -1.37
N ILE A 96 12.56 -8.60 -0.96
CA ILE A 96 11.28 -8.32 -0.33
C ILE A 96 11.41 -7.61 1.03
N ASP A 97 12.59 -7.64 1.66
CA ASP A 97 12.85 -6.94 2.93
C ASP A 97 13.26 -5.47 2.70
N GLN A 98 13.48 -5.04 1.45
CA GLN A 98 13.74 -3.64 1.09
C GLN A 98 12.45 -2.92 0.67
N LEU A 99 12.14 -1.80 1.33
CA LEU A 99 11.01 -0.92 1.01
C LEU A 99 11.42 0.18 0.02
N GLU A 100 10.58 0.42 -0.97
CA GLU A 100 10.67 1.55 -1.90
C GLU A 100 9.43 2.43 -1.72
N ILE A 101 9.66 3.72 -1.42
CA ILE A 101 8.59 4.71 -1.23
C ILE A 101 8.78 5.86 -2.23
N PHE A 102 7.71 6.16 -2.96
CA PHE A 102 7.59 7.34 -3.80
C PHE A 102 6.56 8.29 -3.19
N GLY A 103 6.89 9.57 -3.04
CA GLY A 103 6.12 10.55 -2.27
C GLY A 103 6.65 10.72 -0.84
N GLU A 104 5.85 11.38 0.02
CA GLU A 104 6.24 11.71 1.40
C GLU A 104 6.65 10.46 2.20
N GLN A 105 7.86 10.43 2.75
CA GLN A 105 8.34 9.29 3.54
C GLN A 105 7.69 9.21 4.92
N ASN A 106 7.37 10.36 5.50
CA ASN A 106 6.66 10.42 6.78
C ASN A 106 5.19 10.00 6.60
N TYR A 107 4.53 9.71 7.71
CA TYR A 107 3.11 9.41 7.68
C TYR A 107 2.30 10.61 7.18
N ILE A 108 1.30 10.33 6.35
CA ILE A 108 0.31 11.32 5.95
C ILE A 108 -0.58 11.64 7.17
N LYS A 109 -0.65 12.91 7.54
CA LYS A 109 -1.43 13.44 8.68
C LYS A 109 -2.71 14.18 8.28
N THR A 110 -3.16 13.99 7.04
CA THR A 110 -4.36 14.63 6.49
C THR A 110 -5.15 13.61 5.68
N SER A 111 -6.48 13.68 5.73
CA SER A 111 -7.37 12.87 4.90
C SER A 111 -7.38 13.28 3.42
N LYS A 112 -6.78 14.43 3.10
CA LYS A 112 -6.59 14.94 1.72
C LYS A 112 -5.11 15.20 1.49
N PRO A 113 -4.30 14.15 1.29
CA PRO A 113 -2.87 14.34 1.04
C PRO A 113 -2.62 15.00 -0.30
N GLU A 114 -1.54 15.77 -0.36
CA GLU A 114 -1.04 16.32 -1.61
C GLU A 114 -0.52 15.21 -2.51
N SER A 115 -0.77 15.35 -3.81
CA SER A 115 -0.25 14.41 -4.79
C SER A 115 1.25 14.48 -4.91
N MET A 116 1.84 13.34 -5.28
CA MET A 116 3.25 13.19 -5.60
C MET A 116 3.70 14.22 -6.64
N SER A 117 4.91 14.75 -6.49
CA SER A 117 5.46 15.69 -7.45
C SER A 117 5.73 15.03 -8.81
N ARG A 118 5.80 15.82 -9.89
CA ARG A 118 6.06 15.31 -11.24
C ARG A 118 7.41 14.59 -11.34
N GLU A 119 8.43 15.08 -10.62
CA GLU A 119 9.76 14.48 -10.62
C GLU A 119 9.74 13.10 -9.98
N GLU A 120 9.08 12.96 -8.83
CA GLU A 120 8.90 11.67 -8.17
C GLU A 120 8.06 10.71 -8.99
N PHE A 121 7.01 11.20 -9.65
CA PHE A 121 6.22 10.39 -10.56
C PHE A 121 7.07 9.87 -11.73
N CYS A 122 7.96 10.69 -12.30
CA CYS A 122 8.90 10.22 -13.30
C CYS A 122 9.86 9.14 -12.75
N ARG A 123 10.32 9.26 -11.50
CA ARG A 123 11.15 8.22 -10.84
C ARG A 123 10.40 6.91 -10.66
N LEU A 124 9.13 6.98 -10.23
CA LEU A 124 8.25 5.81 -10.14
C LEU A 124 8.13 5.12 -11.50
N VAL A 125 7.80 5.89 -12.56
CA VAL A 125 7.63 5.32 -13.91
C VAL A 125 8.92 4.65 -14.41
N ALA A 126 10.09 5.22 -14.11
CA ALA A 126 11.37 4.59 -14.43
C ALA A 126 11.56 3.28 -13.67
N TRP A 127 11.31 3.29 -12.35
CA TRP A 127 11.38 2.10 -11.51
C TRP A 127 10.44 0.99 -12.01
N GLU A 128 9.19 1.31 -12.37
CA GLU A 128 8.23 0.31 -12.84
C GLU A 128 8.66 -0.39 -14.13
N ARG A 129 9.28 0.35 -15.05
CA ARG A 129 9.80 -0.21 -16.31
C ARG A 129 10.92 -1.21 -16.08
N GLU A 130 11.69 -1.03 -15.02
CA GLU A 130 12.78 -1.92 -14.64
C GLU A 130 12.28 -3.14 -13.85
N ASN A 131 11.22 -2.96 -13.06
CA ASN A 131 10.85 -3.90 -11.99
C ASN A 131 9.52 -4.64 -12.17
N MET A 132 8.62 -4.18 -13.06
CA MET A 132 7.26 -4.73 -13.18
C MET A 132 6.89 -5.33 -14.55
N ASN A 133 7.88 -5.62 -15.40
CA ASN A 133 7.63 -6.31 -16.68
C ASN A 133 6.96 -7.70 -16.52
#